data_AF-A0A2E2VY05-F1
#
_entry.id   AF-A0A2E2VY05-F1
#
_cell.length_a   1.000
_cell.length_b   1.000
_cell.length_c   1.000
_cell.angle_alpha   90.00
_cell.angle_beta   90.00
_cell.angle_gamma   90.00
#
_symmetry.space_group_name_H-M   'P 1'
#
loop_
_entity.id
_entity.type
_entity.pdbx_description
1 polymer ?
#
loop_
_entity_poly.entity_id
_entity_poly.type
_entity_poly.pdbx_seq_one_letter_code
_entity_poly.pdbx_strand_id
1 'polypeptide(L)'
;MKKQEIKRDIIREKIINFLNYLIDNSKNVWLAVIIIVALIFLSTYLSNQNNKKLADSNLKMGLLLNKSIANNSSDSVLVKEYKKSLNESISQSDYNQSFIYLLSNAFENENYEYLKNLLSDNKFNSEDEMLNAFILRLKAEFLYIDNLSKSSKIFLESIELVPSYDLKIQWSTDLINIYIDNSNINEANNVLEFLKNQIDSDVNLSNSEENNLKFIESKLEYLSN
;
A
#
# COMPACT_ATOMS: atom_id res chain seq x y z
N MET A 1 81.77 18.46 -4.50
CA MET A 1 80.44 18.83 -5.04
C MET A 1 79.37 18.09 -4.26
N LYS A 2 78.56 18.76 -3.44
CA LYS A 2 77.45 18.13 -2.72
C LYS A 2 76.21 18.19 -3.60
N LYS A 3 75.77 17.03 -4.13
CA LYS A 3 74.46 16.88 -4.76
C LYS A 3 73.39 17.04 -3.67
N GLN A 4 72.60 18.10 -3.75
CA GLN A 4 71.38 18.21 -2.95
C GLN A 4 70.30 17.39 -3.67
N GLU A 5 69.92 16.25 -3.09
CA GLU A 5 68.74 15.51 -3.51
C GLU A 5 67.50 16.25 -2.99
N ILE A 6 66.71 16.80 -3.90
CA ILE A 6 65.44 17.44 -3.61
C ILE A 6 64.47 16.34 -3.18
N LYS A 7 64.09 16.28 -1.89
CA LYS A 7 62.97 15.46 -1.42
C LYS A 7 61.71 15.89 -2.17
N ARG A 8 61.25 15.05 -3.10
CA ARG A 8 60.06 15.28 -3.91
C ARG A 8 58.82 15.03 -3.06
N ASP A 9 58.03 16.08 -2.82
CA ASP A 9 56.81 16.00 -2.02
C ASP A 9 55.66 15.48 -2.90
N ILE A 10 55.36 14.18 -2.73
CA ILE A 10 54.40 13.43 -3.55
C ILE A 10 52.97 14.00 -3.41
N ILE A 11 52.61 14.53 -2.23
CA ILE A 11 51.27 15.10 -2.00
C ILE A 11 51.16 16.41 -2.77
N ARG A 12 52.17 17.27 -2.65
CA ARG A 12 52.23 18.54 -3.37
C ARG A 12 52.19 18.32 -4.88
N GLU A 13 52.90 17.32 -5.39
CA GLU A 13 52.93 17.01 -6.82
C GLU A 13 51.58 16.49 -7.34
N LYS A 14 50.86 15.67 -6.57
CA LYS A 14 49.50 15.26 -6.91
C LYS A 14 48.53 16.45 -6.95
N ILE A 15 48.64 17.37 -6.00
CA ILE A 15 47.81 18.59 -5.97
C ILE A 15 48.13 19.48 -7.18
N ILE A 16 49.42 19.69 -7.49
CA ILE A 16 49.85 20.49 -8.64
C ILE A 16 49.39 19.84 -9.95
N ASN A 17 49.52 18.53 -10.10
CA ASN A 17 49.07 17.81 -11.29
C ASN A 17 47.55 17.86 -11.45
N PHE A 18 46.80 17.79 -10.35
CA PHE A 18 45.36 17.98 -10.36
C PHE A 18 44.97 19.42 -10.76
N LEU A 19 45.65 20.43 -10.21
CA LEU A 19 45.43 21.84 -10.58
C LEU A 19 45.76 22.09 -12.05
N ASN A 20 46.89 21.57 -12.54
CA ASN A 20 47.27 21.67 -13.94
C ASN A 20 46.24 20.97 -14.84
N TYR A 21 45.74 19.79 -14.45
CA TYR A 21 44.68 19.10 -15.18
C TYR A 21 43.39 19.94 -15.27
N LEU A 22 43.00 20.61 -14.18
CA LEU A 22 41.84 21.51 -14.16
C LEU A 22 42.07 22.76 -15.03
N ILE A 23 43.30 23.28 -15.10
CA ILE A 23 43.67 24.45 -15.92
C ILE A 23 43.68 24.07 -17.40
N ASP A 24 44.37 22.99 -17.75
CA ASP A 24 44.55 22.51 -19.12
C ASP A 24 43.22 22.05 -19.75
N ASN A 25 42.30 21.53 -18.93
CA ASN A 25 40.95 21.11 -19.35
C ASN A 25 39.85 22.06 -18.86
N SER A 26 40.20 23.31 -18.51
CA SER A 26 39.30 24.27 -17.86
C SER A 26 37.95 24.40 -18.57
N LYS A 27 37.91 24.43 -19.90
CA LYS A 27 36.66 24.47 -20.67
C LYS A 27 35.74 23.28 -20.39
N ASN A 28 36.28 22.06 -20.35
CA ASN A 28 35.51 20.84 -20.09
C ASN A 28 35.09 20.74 -18.61
N VAL A 29 35.94 21.20 -17.69
CA VAL A 29 35.62 21.30 -16.26
C VAL A 29 34.47 22.28 -16.03
N TRP A 30 34.54 23.48 -16.61
CA TRP A 30 33.47 24.46 -16.51
C TRP A 30 32.17 23.97 -17.13
N LEU A 31 32.23 23.28 -18.27
CA LEU A 31 31.06 22.67 -18.90
C LEU A 31 30.43 21.58 -18.01
N ALA A 32 31.24 20.73 -17.39
CA ALA A 32 30.76 19.72 -16.44
C ALA A 32 30.11 20.37 -15.20
N VAL A 33 30.71 21.43 -14.65
CA VAL A 33 30.13 22.19 -13.53
C VAL A 33 28.79 22.81 -13.91
N ILE A 34 28.66 23.41 -15.09
CA ILE A 34 27.40 23.98 -15.58
C ILE A 34 26.32 22.92 -15.70
N ILE A 35 26.65 21.72 -16.21
CA ILE A 35 25.71 20.60 -16.31
C ILE A 35 25.23 20.16 -14.92
N ILE A 36 26.16 20.00 -13.97
CA ILE A 36 25.83 19.61 -12.59
C ILE A 36 24.92 20.66 -11.94
N VAL A 37 25.25 21.94 -12.09
CA VAL A 37 24.43 23.05 -11.58
C VAL A 37 23.06 23.05 -12.24
N ALA A 38 22.96 22.87 -13.56
CA ALA A 38 21.69 22.79 -14.26
C ALA A 38 20.82 21.61 -13.78
N LEU A 39 21.43 20.45 -13.53
CA LEU A 39 20.73 19.27 -12.97
C LEU A 39 20.22 19.53 -11.56
N ILE A 40 21.02 20.16 -10.70
CA ILE A 40 20.60 20.56 -9.35
C ILE A 40 19.43 21.53 -9.43
N PHE A 41 19.55 22.59 -10.26
CA PHE A 41 18.47 23.56 -10.45
C PHE A 41 17.18 22.92 -10.97
N LEU A 42 17.27 22.03 -11.96
CA LEU A 42 16.12 21.33 -12.51
C LEU A 42 15.45 20.44 -11.44
N SER A 43 16.26 19.69 -10.68
CA SER A 43 15.78 18.85 -9.57
C SER A 43 15.09 19.68 -8.48
N THR A 44 15.71 20.77 -8.04
CA THR A 44 15.14 21.68 -7.02
C THR A 44 13.86 22.35 -7.52
N TYR A 45 13.82 22.78 -8.78
CA TYR A 45 12.63 23.40 -9.38
C TYR A 45 11.45 22.42 -9.43
N LEU A 46 11.67 21.20 -9.92
CA LEU A 46 10.66 20.16 -9.96
C LEU A 46 10.20 19.75 -8.56
N SER A 47 11.14 19.61 -7.61
CA SER A 47 10.82 19.31 -6.20
C SER A 47 9.97 20.40 -5.56
N ASN A 48 10.31 21.68 -5.74
CA ASN A 48 9.53 22.79 -5.20
C ASN A 48 8.12 22.87 -5.81
N GLN A 49 7.97 22.56 -7.10
CA GLN A 49 6.65 22.53 -7.73
C GLN A 49 5.78 21.41 -7.14
N ASN A 50 6.36 20.23 -6.91
CA ASN A 50 5.67 19.11 -6.29
C ASN A 50 5.29 19.42 -4.83
N ASN A 51 6.21 20.01 -4.05
CA ASN A 51 5.96 20.38 -2.66
C ASN A 51 4.83 21.43 -2.53
N LYS A 52 4.79 22.41 -3.44
CA LYS A 52 3.68 23.37 -3.51
C LYS A 52 2.35 22.69 -3.82
N LYS A 53 2.32 21.80 -4.84
CA LYS A 53 1.12 21.02 -5.18
C LYS A 53 0.63 20.17 -4.00
N LEU A 54 1.55 19.53 -3.28
CA LEU A 54 1.21 18.75 -2.09
C LEU A 54 0.68 19.63 -0.96
N ALA A 55 1.28 20.79 -0.70
CA ALA A 55 0.78 21.72 0.31
C ALA A 55 -0.63 22.23 -0.02
N ASP A 56 -0.89 22.61 -1.27
CA ASP A 56 -2.21 23.03 -1.74
C ASP A 56 -3.23 21.87 -1.66
N SER A 57 -2.82 20.66 -2.03
CA SER A 57 -3.62 19.43 -1.88
C SER A 57 -3.99 19.18 -0.42
N ASN A 58 -3.03 19.23 0.50
CA ASN A 58 -3.26 19.00 1.92
C ASN A 58 -4.26 20.02 2.50
N LEU A 59 -4.14 21.30 2.12
CA LEU A 59 -5.09 22.33 2.53
C LEU A 59 -6.49 22.04 1.99
N LYS A 60 -6.60 21.69 0.70
CA LYS A 60 -7.86 21.28 0.09
C LYS A 60 -8.45 20.07 0.81
N MET A 61 -7.62 19.07 1.14
CA MET A 61 -8.05 17.85 1.82
C MET A 61 -8.59 18.16 3.22
N GLY A 62 -7.89 18.98 4.00
CA GLY A 62 -8.36 19.42 5.31
C GLY A 62 -9.70 20.16 5.25
N LEU A 63 -9.94 20.97 4.21
CA LEU A 63 -11.24 21.59 3.98
C LEU A 63 -12.33 20.58 3.62
N LEU A 64 -12.01 19.57 2.81
CA LEU A 64 -12.96 18.51 2.45
C LEU A 64 -13.35 17.68 3.67
N LEU A 65 -12.37 17.29 4.50
CA LEU A 65 -12.62 16.56 5.76
C LEU A 65 -13.52 17.35 6.71
N ASN A 66 -13.23 18.64 6.89
CA ASN A 66 -14.05 19.49 7.74
C ASN A 66 -15.49 19.58 7.21
N LYS A 67 -15.67 19.68 5.88
CA LYS A 67 -16.99 19.67 5.28
C LYS A 67 -17.70 18.33 5.42
N SER A 68 -17.00 17.20 5.26
CA SER A 68 -17.59 15.87 5.41
C SER A 68 -18.01 15.58 6.85
N ILE A 69 -17.27 16.09 7.84
CA ILE A 69 -17.64 15.98 9.25
C ILE A 69 -18.82 16.89 9.60
N ALA A 70 -18.85 18.11 9.06
CA ALA A 70 -19.92 19.07 9.32
C ALA A 70 -21.25 18.70 8.62
N ASN A 71 -21.18 18.10 7.43
CA ASN A 71 -22.35 17.64 6.69
C ASN A 71 -22.55 16.14 6.90
N ASN A 72 -23.51 15.76 7.75
CA ASN A 72 -23.94 14.37 7.99
C ASN A 72 -24.62 13.70 6.77
N SER A 73 -24.54 14.29 5.58
CA SER A 73 -25.14 13.75 4.36
C SER A 73 -24.13 13.76 3.23
N SER A 74 -24.22 12.75 2.38
CA SER A 74 -23.43 12.57 1.16
C SER A 74 -23.70 13.67 0.14
N ASP A 75 -23.07 14.82 0.34
CA ASP A 75 -23.15 15.93 -0.60
C ASP A 75 -22.53 15.53 -1.94
N SER A 76 -23.33 15.59 -3.00
CA SER A 76 -22.89 15.32 -4.37
C SER A 76 -21.68 16.16 -4.80
N VAL A 77 -21.48 17.34 -4.21
CA VAL A 77 -20.31 18.19 -4.43
C VAL A 77 -19.07 17.59 -3.77
N LEU A 78 -19.18 17.08 -2.54
CA LEU A 78 -18.06 16.43 -1.84
C LEU A 78 -17.61 15.17 -2.56
N VAL A 79 -18.55 14.34 -3.01
CA VAL A 79 -18.25 13.14 -3.81
C VAL A 79 -17.46 13.50 -5.07
N LYS A 80 -17.86 14.57 -5.79
CA LYS A 80 -17.13 15.04 -6.98
C LYS A 80 -15.71 15.51 -6.65
N GLU A 81 -15.54 16.24 -5.55
CA GLU A 81 -14.23 16.74 -5.15
C GLU A 81 -13.28 15.62 -4.73
N TYR A 82 -13.75 14.63 -3.97
CA TYR A 82 -12.95 13.46 -3.61
C TYR A 82 -12.60 12.60 -4.83
N LYS A 83 -13.53 12.42 -5.78
CA LYS A 83 -13.26 11.73 -7.06
C LYS A 83 -12.15 12.43 -7.84
N LYS A 84 -12.16 13.77 -7.86
CA LYS A 84 -11.12 14.55 -8.52
C LYS A 84 -9.77 14.34 -7.85
N SER A 85 -9.72 14.34 -6.51
CA SER A 85 -8.48 14.13 -5.75
C SER A 85 -7.82 12.79 -6.04
N LEU A 86 -8.57 11.69 -6.20
CA LEU A 86 -8.00 10.38 -6.53
C LEU A 86 -7.24 10.35 -7.88
N ASN A 87 -7.59 11.25 -8.81
CA ASN A 87 -6.94 11.35 -10.12
C ASN A 87 -5.76 12.35 -10.13
N GLU A 88 -5.52 13.06 -9.04
CA GLU A 88 -4.44 14.04 -8.90
C GLU A 88 -3.22 13.42 -8.18
N SER A 89 -2.05 14.04 -8.33
CA SER A 89 -0.85 13.65 -7.58
C SER A 89 -0.95 14.16 -6.14
N ILE A 90 -1.59 13.36 -5.28
CA ILE A 90 -1.81 13.66 -3.86
C ILE A 90 -0.93 12.78 -2.96
N SER A 91 -0.87 13.10 -1.66
CA SER A 91 -0.18 12.27 -0.68
C SER A 91 -0.91 10.93 -0.49
N GLN A 92 -0.20 9.89 0.00
CA GLN A 92 -0.83 8.60 0.29
C GLN A 92 -1.94 8.71 1.34
N SER A 93 -1.76 9.57 2.35
CA SER A 93 -2.79 9.81 3.38
C SER A 93 -4.04 10.45 2.79
N ASP A 94 -3.88 11.49 1.96
CA ASP A 94 -4.99 12.15 1.25
C ASP A 94 -5.72 11.17 0.31
N TYR A 95 -4.97 10.28 -0.35
CA TYR A 95 -5.52 9.23 -1.19
C TYR A 95 -6.39 8.28 -0.37
N ASN A 96 -5.86 7.76 0.74
CA ASN A 96 -6.58 6.83 1.61
C ASN A 96 -7.86 7.46 2.17
N GLN A 97 -7.81 8.73 2.60
CA GLN A 97 -8.98 9.45 3.10
C GLN A 97 -10.05 9.62 2.02
N SER A 98 -9.64 10.04 0.82
CA SER A 98 -10.54 10.17 -0.33
C SER A 98 -11.17 8.84 -0.71
N PHE A 99 -10.36 7.78 -0.72
CA PHE A 99 -10.78 6.43 -1.02
C PHE A 99 -11.80 5.91 -0.01
N ILE A 100 -11.54 6.04 1.31
CA ILE A 100 -12.45 5.60 2.36
C ILE A 100 -13.77 6.38 2.31
N TYR A 101 -13.73 7.70 2.11
CA TYR A 101 -14.95 8.49 1.98
C TYR A 101 -15.80 8.03 0.80
N LEU A 102 -15.18 7.84 -0.37
CA LEU A 102 -15.87 7.39 -1.57
C LEU A 102 -16.39 5.95 -1.44
N LEU A 103 -15.67 5.10 -0.71
CA LEU A 103 -16.08 3.73 -0.41
C LEU A 103 -17.34 3.73 0.48
N SER A 104 -17.32 4.47 1.59
CA SER A 104 -18.47 4.62 2.50
C SER A 104 -19.68 5.21 1.78
N ASN A 105 -19.46 6.25 0.99
CA ASN A 105 -20.52 6.87 0.20
C ASN A 105 -21.12 5.89 -0.81
N ALA A 106 -20.29 5.10 -1.50
CA ALA A 106 -20.76 4.10 -2.46
C ALA A 106 -21.61 3.01 -1.77
N PHE A 107 -21.19 2.57 -0.58
CA PHE A 107 -21.95 1.63 0.24
C PHE A 107 -23.31 2.17 0.67
N GLU A 108 -23.33 3.36 1.27
CA GLU A 108 -24.57 4.00 1.77
C GLU A 108 -25.61 4.23 0.67
N ASN A 109 -25.15 4.43 -0.57
CA ASN A 109 -26.01 4.65 -1.73
C ASN A 109 -26.19 3.40 -2.59
N GLU A 110 -25.80 2.22 -2.10
CA GLU A 110 -25.91 0.92 -2.78
C GLU A 110 -25.34 0.93 -4.21
N ASN A 111 -24.32 1.76 -4.46
CA ASN A 111 -23.69 1.91 -5.77
C ASN A 111 -22.57 0.87 -5.94
N TYR A 112 -22.98 -0.40 -6.03
CA TYR A 112 -22.07 -1.55 -6.08
C TYR A 112 -21.17 -1.55 -7.32
N GLU A 113 -21.63 -1.00 -8.45
CA GLU A 113 -20.81 -0.88 -9.67
C GLU A 113 -19.63 0.07 -9.43
N TYR A 114 -19.90 1.25 -8.87
CA TYR A 114 -18.85 2.19 -8.52
C TYR A 114 -17.91 1.63 -7.46
N LEU A 115 -18.43 0.89 -6.49
CA LEU A 115 -17.64 0.26 -5.45
C LEU A 115 -16.68 -0.81 -6.01
N LYS A 116 -17.16 -1.66 -6.93
CA LYS A 116 -16.34 -2.64 -7.65
C LYS A 116 -15.22 -1.97 -8.45
N ASN A 117 -15.51 -0.88 -9.13
CA ASN A 117 -14.51 -0.10 -9.86
C ASN A 117 -13.46 0.49 -8.92
N LEU A 118 -13.90 1.05 -7.78
CA LEU A 118 -13.03 1.62 -6.77
C LEU A 118 -12.08 0.57 -6.17
N LEU A 119 -12.56 -0.65 -5.87
CA LEU A 119 -11.73 -1.73 -5.32
C LEU A 119 -10.78 -2.37 -6.33
N SER A 120 -11.13 -2.36 -7.61
CA SER A 120 -10.35 -3.06 -8.65
C SER A 120 -9.02 -2.36 -8.95
N ASP A 121 -9.02 -1.02 -9.03
CA ASP A 121 -7.87 -0.19 -9.44
C ASP A 121 -7.59 0.90 -8.39
N ASN A 122 -7.24 0.47 -7.17
CA ASN A 122 -6.85 1.39 -6.10
C ASN A 122 -5.37 1.28 -5.74
N LYS A 123 -4.89 2.37 -5.13
CA LYS A 123 -3.55 2.53 -4.57
C LYS A 123 -3.60 2.62 -3.04
N PHE A 124 -4.64 2.05 -2.43
CA PHE A 124 -4.81 2.12 -0.99
C PHE A 124 -3.65 1.39 -0.32
N ASN A 125 -3.00 2.06 0.63
CA ASN A 125 -1.93 1.48 1.40
C ASN A 125 -1.80 2.22 2.73
N SER A 126 -1.91 1.50 3.83
CA SER A 126 -1.78 2.02 5.20
C SER A 126 -0.63 1.33 5.93
N GLU A 127 -0.11 1.96 6.98
CA GLU A 127 0.75 1.26 7.96
C GLU A 127 -0.07 0.36 8.90
N ASP A 128 -1.39 0.54 8.93
CA ASP A 128 -2.32 -0.28 9.69
C ASP A 128 -2.66 -1.58 8.93
N GLU A 129 -2.08 -2.68 9.38
CA GLU A 129 -2.29 -4.03 8.83
C GLU A 129 -3.76 -4.43 8.85
N MET A 130 -4.49 -4.10 9.93
CA MET A 130 -5.90 -4.43 10.06
C MET A 130 -6.74 -3.71 9.01
N LEU A 131 -6.47 -2.43 8.78
CA LEU A 131 -7.16 -1.66 7.75
C LEU A 131 -6.88 -2.19 6.34
N ASN A 132 -5.63 -2.53 6.05
CA ASN A 132 -5.26 -3.16 4.78
C ASN A 132 -5.98 -4.52 4.60
N ALA A 133 -6.04 -5.33 5.66
CA ALA A 133 -6.72 -6.63 5.66
C ALA A 133 -8.22 -6.47 5.36
N PHE A 134 -8.90 -5.47 5.94
CA PHE A 134 -10.31 -5.19 5.63
C PHE A 134 -10.53 -4.78 4.17
N ILE A 135 -9.67 -3.93 3.60
CA ILE A 135 -9.79 -3.54 2.19
C ILE A 135 -9.56 -4.74 1.26
N LEU A 136 -8.59 -5.60 1.56
CA LEU A 136 -8.34 -6.83 0.81
C LEU A 136 -9.53 -7.79 0.89
N ARG A 137 -10.05 -8.04 2.10
CA ARG A 137 -11.22 -8.89 2.30
C ARG A 137 -12.41 -8.37 1.49
N LEU A 138 -12.68 -7.08 1.57
CA LEU A 138 -13.76 -6.46 0.81
C LEU A 138 -13.57 -6.60 -0.71
N LYS A 139 -12.34 -6.40 -1.19
CA LYS A 139 -11.99 -6.63 -2.60
C LYS A 139 -12.23 -8.07 -3.03
N ALA A 140 -11.91 -9.04 -2.18
CA ALA A 140 -12.17 -10.45 -2.45
C ALA A 140 -13.69 -10.71 -2.58
N GLU A 141 -14.49 -10.23 -1.63
CA GLU A 141 -15.96 -10.38 -1.65
C GLU A 141 -16.59 -9.83 -2.95
N PHE A 142 -16.10 -8.69 -3.46
CA PHE A 142 -16.57 -8.13 -4.73
C PHE A 142 -16.10 -8.88 -5.98
N LEU A 143 -14.97 -9.60 -5.89
CA LEU A 143 -14.43 -10.41 -6.98
C LEU A 143 -14.97 -11.83 -6.99
N TYR A 144 -15.51 -12.32 -5.87
CA TYR A 144 -16.00 -13.69 -5.71
C TYR A 144 -16.96 -14.10 -6.82
N ILE A 145 -17.91 -13.21 -7.16
CA ILE A 145 -18.93 -13.46 -8.18
C ILE A 145 -18.32 -13.67 -9.57
N ASP A 146 -17.22 -12.97 -9.90
CA ASP A 146 -16.65 -13.02 -11.24
C ASP A 146 -15.55 -14.09 -11.37
N ASN A 147 -14.77 -14.30 -10.31
CA ASN A 147 -13.57 -15.13 -10.36
C ASN A 147 -13.19 -15.63 -8.96
N LEU A 148 -13.71 -16.82 -8.60
CA LEU A 148 -13.39 -17.49 -7.34
C LEU A 148 -11.88 -17.64 -7.13
N SER A 149 -11.11 -18.08 -8.13
CA SER A 149 -9.67 -18.30 -7.97
C SER A 149 -8.91 -17.02 -7.58
N LYS A 150 -9.21 -15.91 -8.25
CA LYS A 150 -8.60 -14.61 -7.94
C LYS A 150 -9.10 -14.07 -6.59
N SER A 151 -10.39 -14.22 -6.33
CA SER A 151 -11.02 -13.84 -5.05
C SER A 151 -10.35 -14.54 -3.88
N SER A 152 -10.23 -15.87 -3.93
CA SER A 152 -9.67 -16.67 -2.83
C SER A 152 -8.22 -16.32 -2.52
N LYS A 153 -7.41 -15.99 -3.54
CA LYS A 153 -6.03 -15.52 -3.31
C LYS A 153 -6.00 -14.22 -2.49
N ILE A 154 -6.80 -13.24 -2.89
CA ILE A 154 -6.91 -11.96 -2.18
C ILE A 154 -7.51 -12.17 -0.78
N PHE A 155 -8.44 -13.11 -0.64
CA PHE A 155 -9.03 -13.48 0.63
C PHE A 155 -7.96 -14.08 1.57
N LEU A 156 -7.12 -14.99 1.09
CA LEU A 156 -5.99 -15.53 1.86
C LEU A 156 -4.98 -14.44 2.26
N GLU A 157 -4.64 -13.51 1.35
CA GLU A 157 -3.79 -12.36 1.68
C GLU A 157 -4.41 -11.52 2.83
N SER A 158 -5.73 -11.35 2.86
CA SER A 158 -6.41 -10.66 3.95
C SER A 158 -6.32 -11.41 5.30
N ILE A 159 -6.39 -12.75 5.28
CA ILE A 159 -6.29 -13.60 6.48
C ILE A 159 -4.86 -13.61 7.01
N GLU A 160 -3.86 -13.63 6.14
CA GLU A 160 -2.46 -13.57 6.55
C GLU A 160 -2.15 -12.27 7.29
N LEU A 161 -2.67 -11.16 6.76
CA LEU A 161 -2.40 -9.80 7.24
C LEU A 161 -3.19 -9.42 8.50
N VAL A 162 -4.37 -10.00 8.76
CA VAL A 162 -5.17 -9.59 9.92
C VAL A 162 -4.48 -9.99 11.24
N PRO A 163 -4.22 -9.05 12.16
CA PRO A 163 -3.42 -9.36 13.35
C PRO A 163 -4.19 -10.15 14.42
N SER A 164 -5.52 -10.20 14.34
CA SER A 164 -6.37 -10.89 15.32
C SER A 164 -6.60 -12.35 14.95
N TYR A 165 -6.23 -13.27 15.84
CA TYR A 165 -6.46 -14.71 15.66
C TYR A 165 -7.96 -15.06 15.55
N ASP A 166 -8.81 -14.41 16.35
CA ASP A 166 -10.27 -14.60 16.26
C ASP A 166 -10.78 -14.24 14.85
N LEU A 167 -10.30 -13.12 14.28
CA LEU A 167 -10.65 -12.74 12.91
C LEU A 167 -10.02 -13.68 11.87
N LYS A 168 -8.81 -14.18 12.08
CA LYS A 168 -8.22 -15.20 11.19
C LYS A 168 -9.12 -16.43 11.10
N ILE A 169 -9.64 -16.91 12.22
CA ILE A 169 -10.56 -18.05 12.27
C ILE A 169 -11.87 -17.72 11.57
N GLN A 170 -12.51 -16.61 11.93
CA GLN A 170 -13.77 -16.20 11.32
C GLN A 170 -13.63 -16.04 9.79
N TRP A 171 -12.57 -15.39 9.32
CA TRP A 171 -12.38 -15.11 7.90
C TRP A 171 -11.99 -16.36 7.11
N SER A 172 -11.18 -17.24 7.70
CA SER A 172 -10.89 -18.56 7.12
C SER A 172 -12.14 -19.42 7.03
N THR A 173 -13.01 -19.35 8.04
CA THR A 173 -14.31 -20.02 8.05
C THR A 173 -15.18 -19.60 6.87
N ASP A 174 -15.26 -18.29 6.62
CA ASP A 174 -16.00 -17.74 5.50
C ASP A 174 -15.47 -18.29 4.17
N LEU A 175 -14.14 -18.29 3.99
CA LEU A 175 -13.50 -18.82 2.78
C LEU A 175 -13.68 -20.34 2.62
N ILE A 176 -13.62 -21.10 3.72
CA ILE A 176 -13.87 -22.54 3.73
C ILE A 176 -15.30 -22.83 3.29
N ASN A 177 -16.29 -22.10 3.82
CA ASN A 177 -17.68 -22.26 3.43
C ASN A 177 -17.88 -21.91 1.94
N ILE A 178 -17.24 -20.85 1.45
CA ILE A 178 -17.24 -20.53 0.01
C ILE A 178 -16.74 -21.72 -0.82
N TYR A 179 -15.64 -22.36 -0.42
CA TYR A 179 -15.15 -23.54 -1.14
C TYR A 179 -16.08 -24.75 -1.04
N ILE A 180 -16.69 -25.00 0.12
CA ILE A 180 -17.68 -26.06 0.31
C ILE A 180 -18.89 -25.83 -0.59
N ASP A 181 -19.43 -24.62 -0.63
CA ASP A 181 -20.59 -24.25 -1.44
C ASP A 181 -20.31 -24.42 -2.95
N ASN A 182 -19.04 -24.30 -3.35
CA ASN A 182 -18.56 -24.54 -4.71
C ASN A 182 -18.04 -25.98 -4.93
N SER A 183 -18.33 -26.92 -4.01
CA SER A 183 -17.90 -28.33 -4.07
C SER A 183 -16.38 -28.57 -4.14
N ASN A 184 -15.58 -27.58 -3.72
CA ASN A 184 -14.12 -27.63 -3.74
C ASN A 184 -13.56 -28.02 -2.37
N ILE A 185 -13.86 -29.23 -1.90
CA ILE A 185 -13.51 -29.71 -0.55
C ILE A 185 -11.99 -29.74 -0.32
N ASN A 186 -11.19 -30.06 -1.35
CA ASN A 186 -9.74 -30.06 -1.24
C ASN A 186 -9.19 -28.66 -0.92
N GLU A 187 -9.69 -27.62 -1.58
CA GLU A 187 -9.27 -26.24 -1.30
C GLU A 187 -9.77 -25.77 0.07
N ALA A 188 -10.96 -26.22 0.49
CA ALA A 188 -11.44 -25.97 1.84
C ALA A 188 -10.50 -26.57 2.92
N ASN A 189 -10.03 -27.80 2.70
CA ASN A 189 -9.03 -28.44 3.57
C ASN A 189 -7.69 -27.68 3.57
N ASN A 190 -7.23 -27.20 2.41
CA ASN A 190 -6.00 -26.40 2.31
C ASN A 190 -6.09 -25.11 3.15
N VAL A 191 -7.25 -24.44 3.14
CA VAL A 191 -7.47 -23.23 3.97
C VAL A 191 -7.45 -23.56 5.45
N LEU A 192 -8.04 -24.68 5.86
CA LEU A 192 -7.99 -25.12 7.26
C LEU A 192 -6.55 -25.41 7.71
N GLU A 193 -5.76 -26.09 6.89
CA GLU A 193 -4.34 -26.33 7.18
C GLU A 193 -3.54 -25.02 7.26
N PHE A 194 -3.79 -24.10 6.33
CA PHE A 194 -3.22 -22.75 6.38
C PHE A 194 -3.56 -22.04 7.68
N LEU A 195 -4.84 -22.02 8.10
CA LEU A 195 -5.27 -21.40 9.35
C LEU A 195 -4.54 -22.00 10.56
N LYS A 196 -4.42 -23.34 10.62
CA LYS A 196 -3.71 -24.03 11.71
C LYS A 196 -2.25 -23.64 11.81
N ASN A 197 -1.60 -23.37 10.69
CA ASN A 197 -0.21 -22.89 10.66
C ASN A 197 -0.07 -21.41 11.04
N GLN A 198 -1.18 -20.65 11.04
CA GLN A 198 -1.21 -19.23 11.36
C GLN A 198 -1.59 -18.94 12.81
N ILE A 199 -2.22 -19.89 13.51
CA ILE A 199 -2.58 -19.76 14.92
C ILE A 199 -1.53 -20.49 15.78
N ASP A 200 -0.95 -19.79 16.74
CA ASP A 200 -0.02 -20.41 17.68
C ASP A 200 -0.78 -21.39 18.60
N SER A 201 -0.18 -22.55 18.89
CA SER A 201 -0.79 -23.61 19.72
C SER A 201 -1.13 -23.18 21.14
N ASP A 202 -0.48 -22.12 21.62
CA ASP A 202 -0.57 -21.63 23.00
C ASP A 202 -1.51 -20.41 23.12
N VAL A 203 -2.24 -20.07 22.06
CA VAL A 203 -3.13 -18.89 22.02
C VAL A 203 -4.43 -19.15 22.75
N ASN A 204 -4.79 -18.21 23.62
CA ASN A 204 -6.08 -18.18 24.29
C ASN A 204 -7.13 -17.58 23.34
N LEU A 205 -7.67 -18.41 22.45
CA LEU A 205 -8.80 -18.06 21.59
C LEU A 205 -10.04 -17.75 22.42
N SER A 206 -10.96 -16.96 21.88
CA SER A 206 -12.28 -16.87 22.50
C SER A 206 -12.99 -18.23 22.43
N ASN A 207 -13.81 -18.57 23.44
CA ASN A 207 -14.59 -19.81 23.44
C ASN A 207 -15.45 -19.96 22.18
N SER A 208 -15.91 -18.85 21.59
CA SER A 208 -16.65 -18.84 20.34
C SER A 208 -15.80 -19.38 19.20
N GLU A 209 -14.59 -18.83 19.03
CA GLU A 209 -13.73 -19.19 17.91
C GLU A 209 -13.07 -20.56 18.07
N GLU A 210 -12.81 -21.01 19.30
CA GLU A 210 -12.40 -22.39 19.55
C GLU A 210 -13.49 -23.39 19.13
N ASN A 211 -14.76 -23.07 19.40
CA ASN A 211 -15.89 -23.90 18.95
C ASN A 211 -16.08 -23.84 17.43
N ASN A 212 -15.92 -22.67 16.81
CA ASN A 212 -16.00 -22.53 15.36
C ASN A 212 -14.92 -23.36 14.65
N LEU A 213 -13.68 -23.32 15.15
CA LEU A 213 -12.58 -24.11 14.61
C LEU A 213 -12.90 -25.60 14.67
N LYS A 214 -13.29 -26.12 15.85
CA LYS A 214 -13.67 -27.53 16.03
C LYS A 214 -14.85 -27.94 15.13
N PHE A 215 -15.85 -27.08 15.02
CA PHE A 215 -17.02 -27.33 14.17
C PHE A 215 -16.62 -27.49 12.69
N ILE A 216 -15.74 -26.62 12.20
CA ILE A 216 -15.29 -26.67 10.80
C ILE A 216 -14.42 -27.88 10.53
N GLU A 217 -13.53 -28.24 11.47
CA GLU A 217 -12.75 -29.46 11.39
C GLU A 217 -13.65 -30.68 11.22
N SER A 218 -14.66 -30.83 12.11
CA SER A 218 -15.61 -31.94 12.03
C SER A 218 -16.46 -31.90 10.76
N LYS A 219 -16.86 -30.71 10.30
CA LYS A 219 -17.64 -30.53 9.06
C LYS A 219 -16.84 -31.00 7.84
N LEU A 220 -15.57 -30.62 7.73
CA LEU A 220 -14.71 -31.01 6.63
C LEU A 220 -14.35 -32.50 6.66
N GLU A 221 -14.13 -33.07 7.86
CA GLU A 221 -13.92 -34.51 8.02
C GLU A 221 -15.14 -35.31 7.54
N TYR A 222 -16.35 -34.87 7.89
CA TYR A 222 -17.58 -35.50 7.41
C TYR A 222 -17.74 -35.42 5.88
N LEU A 223 -17.40 -34.28 5.28
CA LEU A 223 -17.53 -34.07 3.83
C LEU A 223 -16.43 -34.74 3.00
N SER A 224 -15.32 -35.14 3.63
CA SER A 224 -14.19 -35.79 2.96
C SER A 224 -14.29 -37.34 2.96
N ASN A 225 -15.24 -37.90 3.72
CA ASN A 225 -15.53 -39.33 3.82
C ASN A 225 -16.74 -39.72 2.95
#